data_AF-A0A3D1VJK3-F1
#
_entry.id   AF-A0A3D1VJK3-F1
#
_cell.length_a   1.000
_cell.length_b   1.000
_cell.length_c   1.000
_cell.angle_alpha   90.00
_cell.angle_beta   90.00
_cell.angle_gamma   90.00
#
_symmetry.space_group_name_H-M   'P 1'
#
loop_
_entity.id
_entity.type
_entity.pdbx_description
1 polymer ?
#
loop_
_entity_poly.entity_id
_entity_poly.type
_entity_poly.pdbx_seq_one_letter_code
_entity_poly.pdbx_strand_id
1 'polypeptide(L)'
;MNLFLSFFSTDYRDGAVYISDRKLPAGQFALLLLNQYYKGDTAAKVSVYKRYNWRVTETLSAGYLNPEDLPEAANEIHLILKILPLIQPFKLLNIPAEEKRIATLLSEDNGNRICDYFRRRAKVGEMQSEYAALDMLPDEYDKDFFAECEKLIEDILSTLRFYDSIGNDMQVAFNGLIKFIDNLENAKRLDEEHLLPIAERIFAKRQILTQTDYVSLQNGKKTVMVRRIQFADYYSFILTDFYEGLHYGHYPRRCPVCKRYFLMEDARRQQYCNGYAPMKLTGGK
;
A
#
# COMPACT_ATOMS: atom_id res chain seq x y z
N MET A 1 -5.36 -16.70 -0.85
CA MET A 1 -5.29 -15.38 -0.22
C MET A 1 -4.82 -14.34 -1.22
N ASN A 2 -5.78 -13.72 -1.91
CA ASN A 2 -5.54 -12.53 -2.71
C ASN A 2 -5.13 -11.37 -1.78
N LEU A 3 -3.90 -10.89 -1.90
CA LEU A 3 -3.34 -9.82 -1.06
C LEU A 3 -3.48 -8.43 -1.69
N PHE A 4 -3.85 -8.35 -2.97
CA PHE A 4 -3.68 -7.14 -3.77
C PHE A 4 -5.03 -6.47 -4.06
N LEU A 5 -5.11 -5.18 -3.74
CA LEU A 5 -6.27 -4.36 -4.04
C LEU A 5 -6.03 -3.61 -5.36
N SER A 6 -6.99 -3.72 -6.28
CA SER A 6 -6.96 -2.97 -7.55
C SER A 6 -6.96 -1.45 -7.34
N PHE A 7 -7.54 -0.99 -6.21
CA PHE A 7 -7.54 0.40 -5.77
C PHE A 7 -6.14 1.01 -5.66
N PHE A 8 -5.15 0.20 -5.29
CA PHE A 8 -3.81 0.69 -4.98
C PHE A 8 -2.76 0.09 -5.93
N SER A 9 -2.75 0.65 -7.15
CA SER A 9 -1.81 0.29 -8.21
C SER A 9 -1.21 1.52 -8.87
N THR A 10 0.02 1.39 -9.36
CA THR A 10 0.73 2.46 -10.05
C THR A 10 1.51 1.93 -11.24
N ASP A 11 1.70 2.77 -12.24
CA ASP A 11 2.47 2.42 -13.44
C ASP A 11 3.87 3.06 -13.37
N TYR A 12 4.91 2.28 -13.67
CA TYR A 12 6.30 2.75 -13.71
C TYR A 12 6.83 2.70 -15.13
N ARG A 13 7.53 3.77 -15.53
CA ARG A 13 8.23 3.86 -16.81
C ARG A 13 9.22 5.03 -16.86
N ASP A 14 10.40 4.79 -17.43
CA ASP A 14 11.41 5.81 -17.75
C ASP A 14 11.76 6.72 -16.55
N GLY A 15 12.00 6.11 -15.38
CA GLY A 15 12.35 6.83 -14.14
C GLY A 15 11.21 7.62 -13.51
N ALA A 16 9.98 7.37 -13.95
CA ALA A 16 8.79 8.04 -13.46
C ALA A 16 7.71 7.06 -13.02
N VAL A 17 6.93 7.50 -12.05
CA VAL A 17 5.73 6.86 -11.54
C VAL A 17 4.50 7.63 -12.04
N TYR A 18 3.49 6.87 -12.45
CA TYR A 18 2.23 7.37 -12.99
C TYR A 18 1.09 6.85 -12.11
N ILE A 19 0.30 7.79 -11.59
CA ILE A 19 -0.93 7.50 -10.85
C ILE A 19 -2.02 8.39 -11.44
N SER A 20 -3.06 7.74 -11.98
CA SER A 20 -4.07 8.44 -12.79
C SER A 20 -3.37 9.24 -13.90
N ASP A 21 -3.70 10.53 -14.06
CA ASP A 21 -3.08 11.40 -15.07
C ASP A 21 -1.81 12.13 -14.59
N ARG A 22 -1.28 11.81 -13.40
CA ARG A 22 -0.11 12.48 -12.84
C ARG A 22 1.15 11.66 -13.06
N LYS A 23 2.14 12.29 -13.68
CA LYS A 23 3.52 11.81 -13.79
C LYS A 23 4.39 12.50 -12.73
N LEU A 24 5.13 11.73 -11.94
CA LEU A 24 6.13 12.22 -11.01
C LEU A 24 7.45 11.42 -11.19
N PRO A 25 8.62 12.01 -10.86
CA PRO A 25 9.86 11.24 -10.79
C PRO A 25 9.74 10.10 -9.78
N ALA A 26 10.37 8.96 -10.04
CA ALA A 26 10.47 7.88 -9.06
C ALA A 26 11.19 8.37 -7.80
N GLY A 27 10.72 7.98 -6.62
CA GLY A 27 11.21 8.45 -5.32
C GLY A 27 10.49 9.70 -4.80
N GLN A 28 9.64 10.32 -5.63
CA GLN A 28 8.91 11.52 -5.24
C GLN A 28 7.83 11.24 -4.18
N PHE A 29 7.21 10.06 -4.15
CA PHE A 29 6.23 9.74 -3.11
C PHE A 29 6.90 9.43 -1.77
N ALA A 30 8.05 8.77 -1.77
CA ALA A 30 8.89 8.64 -0.59
C ALA A 30 9.29 10.02 -0.03
N LEU A 31 9.64 10.97 -0.90
CA LEU A 31 9.87 12.35 -0.50
C LEU A 31 8.63 13.02 0.09
N LEU A 32 7.47 12.85 -0.55
CA LEU A 32 6.23 13.49 -0.10
C LEU A 32 5.83 12.98 1.29
N LEU A 33 6.01 11.69 1.58
CA LEU A 33 5.81 11.14 2.92
C LEU A 33 6.67 11.87 3.96
N LEU A 34 7.98 12.05 3.70
CA LEU A 34 8.89 12.77 4.60
C LEU A 34 8.40 14.19 4.94
N ASN A 35 7.79 14.88 3.98
CA ASN A 35 7.28 16.24 4.14
C ASN A 35 5.83 16.32 4.66
N GLN A 36 5.10 15.20 4.68
CA GLN A 36 3.68 15.17 5.01
C GLN A 36 3.35 14.37 6.28
N TYR A 37 4.26 13.52 6.77
CA TYR A 37 3.99 12.59 7.88
C TYR A 37 3.38 13.26 9.12
N TYR A 38 3.93 14.39 9.56
CA TYR A 38 3.42 15.15 10.72
C TYR A 38 2.32 16.16 10.37
N LYS A 39 1.92 16.31 9.11
CA LYS A 39 0.91 17.31 8.74
C LYS A 39 -0.47 16.85 9.19
N GLY A 40 -1.08 17.66 10.05
CA GLY A 40 -2.47 17.49 10.50
C GLY A 40 -2.72 16.19 11.27
N ASP A 41 -1.67 15.57 11.81
CA ASP A 41 -1.70 14.27 12.51
C ASP A 41 -2.37 13.16 11.71
N THR A 42 -2.27 13.22 10.38
CA THR A 42 -3.02 12.35 9.46
C THR A 42 -2.74 10.87 9.72
N ALA A 43 -1.48 10.48 9.90
CA ALA A 43 -1.11 9.09 10.19
C ALA A 43 -1.70 8.58 11.53
N ALA A 44 -1.75 9.45 12.55
CA ALA A 44 -2.37 9.12 13.83
C ALA A 44 -3.89 8.99 13.67
N LYS A 45 -4.55 9.92 12.97
CA LYS A 45 -6.01 9.90 12.73
C LYS A 45 -6.47 8.67 11.97
N VAL A 46 -5.72 8.26 10.94
CA VAL A 46 -6.00 7.01 10.20
C VAL A 46 -5.89 5.79 11.12
N SER A 47 -5.02 5.83 12.12
CA SER A 47 -4.80 4.68 13.03
C SER A 47 -5.89 4.49 14.08
N VAL A 48 -6.83 5.43 14.25
CA VAL A 48 -7.86 5.39 15.31
C VAL A 48 -9.02 4.46 14.97
N TYR A 49 -9.41 4.37 13.70
CA TYR A 49 -10.62 3.68 13.25
C TYR A 49 -10.32 2.21 12.92
N LYS A 50 -10.36 1.33 13.93
CA LYS A 50 -9.99 -0.09 13.79
C LYS A 50 -10.86 -1.07 14.57
N ARG A 51 -11.89 -0.60 15.28
CA ARG A 51 -12.61 -1.45 16.25
C ARG A 51 -13.40 -2.53 15.53
N TYR A 52 -14.18 -2.14 14.52
CA TYR A 52 -14.99 -3.07 13.74
C TYR A 52 -14.13 -3.81 12.72
N ASN A 53 -13.11 -3.19 12.13
CA ASN A 53 -12.15 -3.91 11.30
C ASN A 53 -11.50 -5.10 12.03
N TRP A 54 -11.03 -4.87 13.27
CA TRP A 54 -10.46 -5.93 14.11
C TRP A 54 -11.50 -7.01 14.42
N ARG A 55 -12.70 -6.60 14.84
CA ARG A 55 -13.78 -7.54 15.19
C ARG A 55 -14.17 -8.43 14.00
N VAL A 56 -14.35 -7.86 12.83
CA VAL A 56 -14.68 -8.62 11.61
C VAL A 56 -13.54 -9.57 11.26
N THR A 57 -12.29 -9.11 11.33
CA THR A 57 -11.11 -9.95 11.07
C THR A 57 -11.06 -11.18 11.99
N GLU A 58 -11.25 -10.97 13.29
CA GLU A 58 -11.22 -12.05 14.30
C GLU A 58 -12.39 -13.03 14.12
N THR A 59 -13.61 -12.51 13.94
CA THR A 59 -14.81 -13.35 13.80
C THR A 59 -14.73 -14.21 12.54
N LEU A 60 -14.38 -13.62 11.38
CA LEU A 60 -14.18 -14.35 10.14
C LEU A 60 -13.11 -15.43 10.28
N SER A 61 -11.99 -15.13 10.94
CA SER A 61 -10.91 -16.10 11.19
C SER A 61 -11.35 -17.24 12.10
N ALA A 62 -12.26 -16.97 13.03
CA ALA A 62 -12.85 -17.97 13.92
C ALA A 62 -14.00 -18.77 13.29
N GLY A 63 -14.43 -18.45 12.06
CA GLY A 63 -15.47 -19.17 11.34
C GLY A 63 -16.90 -18.77 11.69
N TYR A 64 -17.12 -17.55 12.18
CA TYR A 64 -18.46 -17.00 12.39
C TYR A 64 -18.50 -15.48 12.10
N LEU A 65 -19.69 -14.89 12.00
CA LEU A 65 -19.83 -13.46 11.75
C LEU A 65 -21.19 -12.98 12.28
N ASN A 66 -21.23 -11.74 12.79
CA ASN A 66 -22.48 -10.99 12.90
C ASN A 66 -22.61 -10.09 11.65
N PRO A 67 -23.62 -10.26 10.79
CA PRO A 67 -23.76 -9.51 9.54
C PRO A 67 -23.70 -7.98 9.71
N GLU A 68 -24.24 -7.47 10.82
CA GLU A 68 -24.24 -6.03 11.15
C GLU A 68 -22.83 -5.46 11.38
N ASP A 69 -21.83 -6.30 11.67
CA ASP A 69 -20.47 -5.82 11.89
C ASP A 69 -19.78 -5.39 10.59
N LEU A 70 -20.23 -5.87 9.41
CA LEU A 70 -19.66 -5.47 8.12
C LEU A 70 -19.97 -4.00 7.78
N PRO A 71 -21.23 -3.52 7.81
CA PRO A 71 -21.52 -2.10 7.59
C PRO A 71 -20.79 -1.17 8.56
N GLU A 72 -20.59 -1.60 9.81
CA GLU A 72 -19.83 -0.81 10.78
C GLU A 72 -18.32 -0.73 10.48
N ALA A 73 -17.73 -1.83 10.01
CA ALA A 73 -16.36 -1.81 9.47
C ALA A 73 -16.27 -0.90 8.22
N ALA A 74 -17.30 -0.92 7.36
CA ALA A 74 -17.39 0.00 6.23
C ALA A 74 -17.35 1.46 6.70
N ASN A 75 -18.18 1.82 7.69
CA ASN A 75 -18.23 3.17 8.27
C ASN A 75 -16.85 3.64 8.77
N GLU A 76 -16.11 2.77 9.47
CA GLU A 76 -14.74 3.07 9.91
C GLU A 76 -13.80 3.35 8.72
N ILE A 77 -13.86 2.52 7.68
CA ILE A 77 -13.06 2.73 6.46
C ILE A 77 -13.48 4.01 5.72
N HIS A 78 -14.77 4.36 5.67
CA HIS A 78 -15.22 5.63 5.09
C HIS A 78 -14.66 6.84 5.84
N LEU A 79 -14.49 6.77 7.16
CA LEU A 79 -13.81 7.82 7.93
C LEU A 79 -12.33 7.92 7.55
N ILE A 80 -11.66 6.78 7.36
CA ILE A 80 -10.28 6.75 6.85
C ILE A 80 -10.20 7.37 5.44
N LEU A 81 -11.11 7.01 4.53
CA LEU A 81 -11.17 7.51 3.15
C LEU A 81 -11.41 9.02 3.06
N LYS A 82 -12.04 9.64 4.06
CA LYS A 82 -12.15 11.11 4.16
C LYS A 82 -10.82 11.79 4.53
N ILE A 83 -9.96 11.07 5.25
CA ILE A 83 -8.67 11.58 5.76
C ILE A 83 -7.54 11.34 4.76
N LEU A 84 -7.52 10.17 4.11
CA LEU A 84 -6.44 9.78 3.19
C LEU A 84 -6.12 10.81 2.09
N PRO A 85 -7.07 11.52 1.47
CA PRO A 85 -6.76 12.52 0.43
C PRO A 85 -5.88 13.70 0.90
N LEU A 86 -5.70 13.87 2.21
CA LEU A 86 -4.79 14.87 2.78
C LEU A 86 -3.31 14.51 2.59
N ILE A 87 -3.01 13.27 2.21
CA ILE A 87 -1.67 12.74 2.01
C ILE A 87 -1.55 12.06 0.64
N GLN A 88 -0.32 12.02 0.14
CA GLN A 88 0.02 11.37 -1.12
C GLN A 88 0.32 9.88 -0.88
N PRO A 89 0.00 8.99 -1.83
CA PRO A 89 -0.57 9.25 -3.15
C PRO A 89 -2.10 9.31 -3.17
N PHE A 90 -2.78 9.09 -2.03
CA PHE A 90 -4.23 8.88 -1.98
C PHE A 90 -5.07 10.02 -2.56
N LYS A 91 -4.55 11.26 -2.53
CA LYS A 91 -5.14 12.41 -3.24
C LYS A 91 -5.36 12.16 -4.75
N LEU A 92 -4.59 11.27 -5.36
CA LEU A 92 -4.61 10.96 -6.79
C LEU A 92 -5.48 9.76 -7.14
N LEU A 93 -5.97 9.02 -6.13
CA LEU A 93 -6.76 7.82 -6.31
C LEU A 93 -8.25 8.15 -6.43
N ASN A 94 -9.02 7.25 -7.05
CA ASN A 94 -10.45 7.42 -7.21
C ASN A 94 -11.20 7.04 -5.92
N ILE A 95 -11.23 7.97 -4.96
CA ILE A 95 -11.88 7.78 -3.65
C ILE A 95 -13.38 7.44 -3.79
N PRO A 96 -14.19 8.13 -4.63
CA PRO A 96 -15.61 7.78 -4.77
C PRO A 96 -15.85 6.36 -5.26
N ALA A 97 -15.01 5.86 -6.18
CA ALA A 97 -15.12 4.47 -6.63
C ALA A 97 -14.78 3.48 -5.51
N GLU A 98 -13.79 3.81 -4.68
CA GLU A 98 -13.41 2.98 -3.53
C GLU A 98 -14.47 2.98 -2.43
N GLU A 99 -15.06 4.15 -2.10
CA GLU A 99 -16.17 4.23 -1.15
C GLU A 99 -17.35 3.34 -1.57
N LYS A 100 -17.66 3.30 -2.88
CA LYS A 100 -18.70 2.41 -3.44
C LYS A 100 -18.29 0.94 -3.35
N ARG A 101 -17.02 0.61 -3.64
CA ARG A 101 -16.50 -0.76 -3.50
C ARG A 101 -16.61 -1.25 -2.07
N ILE A 102 -16.18 -0.44 -1.10
CA ILE A 102 -16.23 -0.75 0.33
C ILE A 102 -17.67 -0.97 0.80
N ALA A 103 -18.59 -0.08 0.44
CA ALA A 103 -20.00 -0.23 0.80
C ALA A 103 -20.65 -1.50 0.21
N THR A 104 -20.22 -1.91 -0.99
CA THR A 104 -20.71 -3.15 -1.62
C THR A 104 -20.11 -4.38 -0.95
N LEU A 105 -18.78 -4.38 -0.74
CA LEU A 105 -18.02 -5.50 -0.18
C LEU A 105 -18.44 -5.79 1.26
N LEU A 106 -18.53 -4.75 2.08
CA LEU A 106 -18.87 -4.83 3.50
C LEU A 106 -20.36 -4.56 3.74
N SER A 107 -21.22 -5.12 2.88
CA SER A 107 -22.67 -5.03 3.00
C SER A 107 -23.21 -6.11 3.94
N GLU A 108 -24.37 -5.84 4.55
CA GLU A 108 -25.07 -6.82 5.39
C GLU A 108 -25.48 -8.07 4.60
N ASP A 109 -25.82 -7.92 3.31
CA ASP A 109 -26.15 -9.03 2.40
C ASP A 109 -24.97 -10.02 2.25
N ASN A 110 -23.77 -9.49 2.00
CA ASN A 110 -22.54 -10.29 2.01
C ASN A 110 -22.30 -10.94 3.39
N GLY A 111 -22.62 -10.25 4.48
CA GLY A 111 -22.54 -10.79 5.83
C GLY A 111 -23.46 -11.99 6.02
N ASN A 112 -24.72 -11.87 5.63
CA ASN A 112 -25.72 -12.95 5.67
C ASN A 112 -25.29 -14.15 4.81
N ARG A 113 -24.72 -13.88 3.64
CA ARG A 113 -24.20 -14.91 2.74
C ARG A 113 -23.04 -15.69 3.37
N ILE A 114 -22.12 -15.00 4.04
CA ILE A 114 -21.01 -15.62 4.79
C ILE A 114 -21.54 -16.45 5.96
N CYS A 115 -22.54 -15.96 6.69
CA CYS A 115 -23.17 -16.74 7.77
C CYS A 115 -23.80 -18.03 7.26
N ASP A 116 -24.45 -18.01 6.09
CA ASP A 116 -25.00 -19.23 5.49
C ASP A 116 -23.89 -20.19 5.07
N TYR A 117 -22.80 -19.68 4.48
CA TYR A 117 -21.60 -20.47 4.20
C TYR A 117 -21.05 -21.16 5.45
N PHE A 118 -20.87 -20.44 6.57
CA PHE A 118 -20.36 -21.05 7.79
C PHE A 118 -21.33 -22.12 8.34
N ARG A 119 -22.64 -21.90 8.26
CA ARG A 119 -23.65 -22.90 8.65
C ARG A 119 -23.53 -24.18 7.82
N ARG A 120 -23.43 -24.06 6.49
CA ARG A 120 -23.27 -25.22 5.59
C ARG A 120 -21.92 -25.91 5.79
N ARG A 121 -20.85 -25.12 5.95
CA ARG A 121 -19.50 -25.64 6.22
C ARG A 121 -19.43 -26.40 7.54
N ALA A 122 -20.15 -25.97 8.57
CA ALA A 122 -20.26 -26.71 9.82
C ALA A 122 -20.90 -28.10 9.61
N LYS A 123 -21.92 -28.23 8.76
CA LYS A 123 -22.52 -29.53 8.40
C LYS A 123 -21.55 -30.45 7.69
N VAL A 124 -20.72 -29.92 6.80
CA VAL A 124 -19.61 -30.68 6.19
C VAL A 124 -18.61 -31.13 7.25
N GLY A 125 -18.29 -30.27 8.23
CA GLY A 125 -17.37 -30.60 9.32
C GLY A 125 -17.90 -31.63 10.34
N GLU A 126 -19.23 -31.75 10.48
CA GLU A 126 -19.91 -32.73 11.34
C GLU A 126 -20.03 -34.13 10.69
N MET A 127 -19.62 -34.27 9.42
CA MET A 127 -19.73 -35.52 8.66
C MET A 127 -18.91 -36.66 9.30
N GLN A 128 -19.50 -37.86 9.36
CA GLN A 128 -18.81 -39.05 9.88
C GLN A 128 -17.67 -39.48 8.95
N SER A 129 -16.62 -40.07 9.54
CA SER A 129 -15.39 -40.43 8.84
C SER A 129 -15.58 -41.40 7.67
N GLU A 130 -16.57 -42.27 7.74
CA GLU A 130 -16.87 -43.27 6.73
C GLU A 130 -17.43 -42.63 5.45
N TYR A 131 -18.31 -41.63 5.59
CA TYR A 131 -18.81 -40.85 4.47
C TYR A 131 -17.72 -39.96 3.86
N ALA A 132 -16.85 -39.40 4.71
CA ALA A 132 -15.68 -38.64 4.27
C ALA A 132 -14.72 -39.49 3.42
N ALA A 133 -14.47 -40.73 3.82
CA ALA A 133 -13.58 -41.66 3.10
C ALA A 133 -14.12 -42.08 1.73
N LEU A 134 -15.42 -41.92 1.50
CA LEU A 134 -16.10 -42.24 0.25
C LEU A 134 -16.43 -41.00 -0.59
N ASP A 135 -15.94 -39.81 -0.19
CA ASP A 135 -16.25 -38.51 -0.81
C ASP A 135 -17.77 -38.23 -0.91
N MET A 136 -18.55 -38.77 0.04
CA MET A 136 -20.01 -38.58 0.10
C MET A 136 -20.36 -37.32 0.89
N LEU A 137 -20.24 -36.16 0.23
CA LEU A 137 -20.53 -34.86 0.84
C LEU A 137 -22.03 -34.69 1.13
N PRO A 138 -22.40 -33.91 2.18
CA PRO A 138 -23.79 -33.63 2.50
C PRO A 138 -24.45 -32.73 1.45
N ASP A 139 -25.78 -32.76 1.34
CA ASP A 139 -26.55 -31.99 0.36
C ASP A 139 -26.35 -30.47 0.49
N GLU A 140 -25.97 -29.99 1.67
CA GLU A 140 -25.63 -28.59 1.93
C GLU A 140 -24.31 -28.15 1.27
N TYR A 141 -23.45 -29.08 0.85
CA TYR A 141 -22.22 -28.76 0.13
C TYR A 141 -22.53 -28.33 -1.29
N ASP A 142 -22.25 -27.06 -1.57
CA ASP A 142 -22.29 -26.47 -2.89
C ASP A 142 -20.90 -25.94 -3.22
N LYS A 143 -20.22 -26.61 -4.15
CA LYS A 143 -18.83 -26.33 -4.50
C LYS A 143 -18.62 -24.89 -4.97
N ASP A 144 -19.51 -24.40 -5.83
CA ASP A 144 -19.37 -23.07 -6.44
C ASP A 144 -19.69 -21.99 -5.40
N PHE A 145 -20.74 -22.19 -4.61
CA PHE A 145 -21.07 -21.29 -3.50
C PHE A 145 -19.95 -21.20 -2.46
N PHE A 146 -19.32 -22.33 -2.10
CA PHE A 146 -18.22 -22.36 -1.14
C PHE A 146 -17.01 -21.59 -1.68
N ALA A 147 -16.62 -21.82 -2.93
CA ALA A 147 -15.51 -21.12 -3.57
C ALA A 147 -15.76 -19.60 -3.66
N GLU A 148 -16.99 -19.19 -3.99
CA GLU A 148 -17.38 -17.78 -4.02
C GLU A 148 -17.31 -17.12 -2.64
N CYS A 149 -17.81 -17.79 -1.60
CA CYS A 149 -17.77 -17.28 -0.23
C CYS A 149 -16.34 -17.23 0.34
N GLU A 150 -15.50 -18.23 0.05
CA GLU A 150 -14.09 -18.22 0.44
C GLU A 150 -13.35 -17.04 -0.19
N LYS A 151 -13.56 -16.80 -1.49
CA LYS A 151 -13.00 -15.64 -2.17
C LYS A 151 -13.50 -14.33 -1.59
N LEU A 152 -14.80 -14.22 -1.28
CA LEU A 152 -15.38 -13.05 -0.63
C LEU A 152 -14.73 -12.77 0.73
N ILE A 153 -14.53 -13.81 1.55
CA ILE A 153 -13.84 -13.70 2.85
C ILE A 153 -12.39 -13.24 2.65
N GLU A 154 -11.67 -13.78 1.66
CA GLU A 154 -10.31 -13.33 1.34
C GLU A 154 -10.26 -11.84 0.91
N ASP A 155 -11.21 -11.40 0.08
CA ASP A 155 -11.31 -10.02 -0.38
C ASP A 155 -11.67 -9.05 0.77
N ILE A 156 -12.52 -9.48 1.72
CA ILE A 156 -12.80 -8.73 2.94
C ILE A 156 -11.54 -8.63 3.81
N LEU A 157 -10.90 -9.75 4.15
CA LEU A 157 -9.75 -9.78 5.03
C LEU A 157 -8.54 -8.99 4.48
N SER A 158 -8.31 -9.07 3.16
CA SER A 158 -7.26 -8.27 2.51
C SER A 158 -7.58 -6.77 2.54
N THR A 159 -8.83 -6.40 2.32
CA THR A 159 -9.31 -5.02 2.42
C THR A 159 -9.12 -4.47 3.85
N LEU A 160 -9.60 -5.18 4.87
CA LEU A 160 -9.47 -4.75 6.27
C LEU A 160 -8.00 -4.60 6.67
N ARG A 161 -7.17 -5.59 6.33
CA ARG A 161 -5.73 -5.58 6.59
C ARG A 161 -5.06 -4.34 6.00
N PHE A 162 -5.36 -4.02 4.74
CA PHE A 162 -4.78 -2.85 4.08
C PHE A 162 -5.06 -1.57 4.86
N TYR A 163 -6.33 -1.31 5.22
CA TYR A 163 -6.69 -0.09 5.94
C TYR A 163 -6.13 -0.05 7.37
N ASP A 164 -6.10 -1.19 8.05
CA ASP A 164 -5.54 -1.30 9.40
C ASP A 164 -4.02 -1.07 9.41
N SER A 165 -3.31 -1.43 8.34
CA SER A 165 -1.85 -1.30 8.29
C SER A 165 -1.37 0.12 7.94
N ILE A 166 -2.15 0.91 7.19
CA ILE A 166 -1.74 2.22 6.62
C ILE A 166 -0.95 3.09 7.60
N GLY A 167 -1.47 3.31 8.81
CA GLY A 167 -0.83 4.20 9.79
C GLY A 167 0.51 3.67 10.30
N ASN A 168 0.60 2.37 10.58
CA ASN A 168 1.85 1.72 10.97
C ASN A 168 2.85 1.69 9.80
N ASP A 169 2.37 1.44 8.58
CA ASP A 169 3.18 1.41 7.38
C ASP A 169 3.81 2.78 7.10
N MET A 170 3.03 3.86 7.25
CA MET A 170 3.54 5.23 7.19
C MET A 170 4.64 5.47 8.20
N GLN A 171 4.43 5.08 9.45
CA GLN A 171 5.40 5.28 10.52
C GLN A 171 6.70 4.52 10.24
N VAL A 172 6.60 3.26 9.82
CA VAL A 172 7.78 2.42 9.55
C VAL A 172 8.54 2.92 8.33
N ALA A 173 7.83 3.24 7.24
CA ALA A 173 8.45 3.81 6.04
C ALA A 173 9.14 5.14 6.36
N PHE A 174 8.44 6.05 7.04
CA PHE A 174 8.98 7.35 7.45
C PHE A 174 10.24 7.20 8.30
N ASN A 175 10.19 6.39 9.36
CA ASN A 175 11.34 6.16 10.24
C ASN A 175 12.54 5.55 9.49
N GLY A 176 12.29 4.64 8.55
CA GLY A 176 13.34 4.06 7.72
C GLY A 176 13.97 5.11 6.79
N LEU A 177 13.16 5.94 6.13
CA LEU A 177 13.65 7.02 5.27
C LEU A 177 14.46 8.07 6.05
N ILE A 178 14.04 8.41 7.28
CA ILE A 178 14.81 9.29 8.17
C ILE A 178 16.17 8.68 8.49
N LYS A 179 16.21 7.41 8.91
CA LYS A 179 17.47 6.70 9.18
C LYS A 179 18.37 6.67 7.95
N PHE A 180 17.79 6.47 6.76
CA PHE A 180 18.55 6.49 5.51
C PHE A 180 19.22 7.85 5.29
N ILE A 181 18.45 8.94 5.43
CA ILE A 181 18.94 10.31 5.25
C ILE A 181 20.04 10.65 6.26
N ASP A 182 19.88 10.26 7.52
CA ASP A 182 20.87 10.49 8.58
C ASP A 182 22.17 9.71 8.34
N ASN A 183 22.15 8.66 7.50
CA ASN A 183 23.34 7.88 7.15
C ASN A 183 24.00 8.33 5.83
N LEU A 184 23.44 9.31 5.11
CA LEU A 184 23.99 9.76 3.82
C LEU A 184 25.40 10.34 3.93
N GLU A 185 25.74 10.95 5.06
CA GLU A 185 27.08 11.51 5.30
C GLU A 185 28.18 10.43 5.41
N ASN A 186 27.78 9.19 5.72
CA ASN A 186 28.69 8.05 5.79
C ASN A 186 28.99 7.46 4.41
N ALA A 187 28.25 7.87 3.37
CA ALA A 187 28.46 7.40 2.01
C ALA A 187 29.67 8.11 1.39
N LYS A 188 30.61 7.35 0.81
CA LYS A 188 31.77 7.91 0.09
C LYS A 188 31.33 8.75 -1.10
N ARG A 189 30.28 8.31 -1.80
CA ARG A 189 29.65 8.95 -2.95
C ARG A 189 28.14 8.85 -2.82
N LEU A 190 27.43 9.74 -3.51
CA LEU A 190 25.96 9.79 -3.52
C LEU A 190 25.44 9.25 -4.87
N ASP A 191 25.84 8.03 -5.18
CA ASP A 191 25.40 7.25 -6.34
C ASP A 191 24.83 5.91 -5.85
N GLU A 192 24.14 5.19 -6.74
CA GLU A 192 23.41 3.95 -6.42
C GLU A 192 24.30 2.93 -5.69
N GLU A 193 25.53 2.69 -6.19
CA GLU A 193 26.49 1.72 -5.64
C GLU A 193 26.78 1.96 -4.15
N HIS A 194 26.86 3.22 -3.73
CA HIS A 194 27.19 3.58 -2.35
C HIS A 194 25.95 3.78 -1.46
N LEU A 195 24.81 4.13 -2.06
CA LEU A 195 23.57 4.36 -1.34
C LEU A 195 22.77 3.08 -1.10
N LEU A 196 22.79 2.15 -2.05
CA LEU A 196 22.03 0.89 -1.98
C LEU A 196 22.41 0.05 -0.73
N PRO A 197 23.70 -0.15 -0.37
CA PRO A 197 24.04 -0.90 0.85
C PRO A 197 23.52 -0.25 2.14
N ILE A 198 23.39 1.08 2.17
CA ILE A 198 22.81 1.80 3.31
C ILE A 198 21.31 1.52 3.37
N ALA A 199 20.62 1.61 2.23
CA ALA A 199 19.19 1.28 2.13
C ALA A 199 18.92 -0.16 2.54
N GLU A 200 19.65 -1.13 1.98
CA GLU A 200 19.51 -2.54 2.32
C GLU A 200 19.70 -2.78 3.81
N ARG A 201 20.75 -2.25 4.44
CA ARG A 201 20.95 -2.41 5.88
C ARG A 201 19.76 -1.91 6.73
N ILE A 202 19.06 -0.88 6.25
CA ILE A 202 17.93 -0.26 6.96
C ILE A 202 16.62 -1.02 6.70
N PHE A 203 16.38 -1.45 5.46
CA PHE A 203 15.10 -1.99 5.01
C PHE A 203 15.07 -3.53 4.84
N ALA A 204 16.21 -4.22 4.83
CA ALA A 204 16.36 -5.66 4.51
C ALA A 204 15.50 -6.63 5.33
N LYS A 205 14.90 -6.20 6.45
CA LYS A 205 14.07 -7.05 7.30
C LYS A 205 12.61 -7.14 6.85
N ARG A 206 12.16 -6.38 5.85
CA ARG A 206 10.77 -6.39 5.39
C ARG A 206 10.67 -6.76 3.92
N GLN A 207 9.79 -7.71 3.62
CA GLN A 207 9.44 -8.08 2.26
C GLN A 207 8.60 -6.97 1.62
N ILE A 208 8.86 -6.69 0.34
CA ILE A 208 8.03 -5.81 -0.49
C ILE A 208 6.94 -6.69 -1.10
N LEU A 209 5.68 -6.45 -0.72
CA LEU A 209 4.53 -7.22 -1.17
C LEU A 209 3.91 -6.55 -2.39
N THR A 210 4.26 -7.04 -3.58
CA THR A 210 3.80 -6.49 -4.86
C THR A 210 3.41 -7.57 -5.87
N GLN A 211 2.50 -7.23 -6.77
CA GLN A 211 2.20 -7.98 -7.99
C GLN A 211 2.47 -7.08 -9.19
N THR A 212 3.21 -7.59 -10.17
CA THR A 212 3.66 -6.82 -11.34
C THR A 212 3.11 -7.40 -12.63
N ASP A 213 2.53 -6.53 -13.47
CA ASP A 213 2.07 -6.84 -14.82
C ASP A 213 2.67 -5.84 -15.82
N TYR A 214 2.87 -6.27 -17.07
CA TYR A 214 3.23 -5.37 -18.17
C TYR A 214 1.98 -5.07 -18.99
N VAL A 215 1.57 -3.80 -19.02
CA VAL A 215 0.34 -3.36 -19.68
C VAL A 215 0.65 -2.34 -20.77
N SER A 216 -0.13 -2.40 -21.86
CA SER A 216 -0.05 -1.44 -22.95
C SER A 216 -1.02 -0.29 -22.71
N LEU A 217 -0.52 0.94 -22.66
CA LEU A 217 -1.33 2.16 -22.56
C LEU A 217 -1.24 2.99 -23.83
N GLN A 218 -2.31 3.71 -24.16
CA GLN A 218 -2.29 4.70 -25.24
C GLN A 218 -1.79 6.03 -24.69
N ASN A 219 -0.69 6.54 -25.25
CA ASN A 219 -0.20 7.89 -24.99
C ASN A 219 -0.33 8.70 -26.28
N GLY A 220 -1.47 9.37 -26.42
CA GLY A 220 -1.87 10.03 -27.67
C GLY A 220 -2.03 8.99 -28.80
N LYS A 221 -1.18 9.08 -29.82
CA LYS A 221 -1.19 8.16 -30.99
C LYS A 221 -0.25 6.96 -30.84
N LYS A 222 0.53 6.87 -29.76
CA LYS A 222 1.52 5.81 -29.57
C LYS A 222 1.06 4.87 -28.46
N THR A 223 1.11 3.58 -28.73
CA THR A 223 0.98 2.56 -27.69
C THR A 223 2.32 2.38 -27.00
N VAL A 224 2.30 2.34 -25.68
CA VAL A 224 3.50 2.26 -24.86
C VAL A 224 3.35 1.19 -23.80
N MET A 225 4.41 0.42 -23.57
CA MET A 225 4.45 -0.56 -22.49
C MET A 225 4.79 0.13 -21.18
N VAL A 226 4.05 -0.18 -20.12
CA VAL A 226 4.34 0.27 -18.75
C VAL A 226 4.34 -0.92 -17.81
N ARG A 227 5.10 -0.82 -16.73
CA ARG A 227 5.11 -1.82 -15.66
C ARG A 227 4.10 -1.41 -14.60
N ARG A 228 2.95 -2.07 -14.56
CA ARG A 228 1.92 -1.87 -13.54
C ARG A 228 2.26 -2.68 -12.31
N ILE A 229 2.28 -2.02 -11.16
CA ILE A 229 2.52 -2.66 -9.87
C ILE A 229 1.31 -2.45 -8.98
N GLN A 230 0.79 -3.54 -8.41
CA GLN A 230 -0.23 -3.54 -7.38
C GLN A 230 0.45 -3.77 -6.02
N PHE A 231 -0.02 -3.08 -4.99
CA PHE A 231 0.59 -3.10 -3.66
C PHE A 231 -0.37 -3.70 -2.64
N ALA A 232 0.13 -4.61 -1.82
CA ALA A 232 -0.65 -5.17 -0.72
C ALA A 232 -0.75 -4.21 0.48
N ASP A 233 0.20 -3.27 0.60
CA ASP A 233 0.28 -2.33 1.71
C ASP A 233 0.96 -1.00 1.31
N TYR A 234 0.81 0.01 2.16
CA TYR A 234 1.37 1.35 1.91
C TYR A 234 2.91 1.37 2.01
N TYR A 235 3.48 0.51 2.84
CA TYR A 235 4.92 0.42 3.06
C TYR A 235 5.64 -0.03 1.78
N SER A 236 5.13 -1.08 1.15
CA SER A 236 5.63 -1.67 -0.10
C SER A 236 5.57 -0.67 -1.23
N PHE A 237 4.52 0.15 -1.29
CA PHE A 237 4.44 1.24 -2.25
C PHE A 237 5.57 2.27 -2.06
N ILE A 238 5.74 2.80 -0.86
CA ILE A 238 6.76 3.82 -0.58
C ILE A 238 8.16 3.26 -0.81
N LEU A 239 8.41 2.01 -0.40
CA LEU A 239 9.71 1.40 -0.54
C LEU A 239 10.04 1.08 -2.00
N THR A 240 9.04 0.67 -2.79
CA THR A 240 9.18 0.50 -4.24
C THR A 240 9.49 1.83 -4.91
N ASP A 241 8.72 2.89 -4.62
CA ASP A 241 8.99 4.23 -5.16
C ASP A 241 10.39 4.72 -4.80
N PHE A 242 10.83 4.49 -3.54
CA PHE A 242 12.18 4.82 -3.09
C PHE A 242 13.28 4.07 -3.83
N TYR A 243 13.18 2.74 -3.97
CA TYR A 243 14.19 1.94 -4.67
C TYR A 243 14.21 2.21 -6.18
N GLU A 244 13.05 2.42 -6.80
CA GLU A 244 12.96 2.89 -8.18
C GLU A 244 13.61 4.27 -8.31
N GLY A 245 13.42 5.17 -7.36
CA GLY A 245 14.16 6.43 -7.29
C GLY A 245 15.67 6.20 -7.26
N LEU A 246 16.17 5.40 -6.31
CA LEU A 246 17.60 5.10 -6.16
C LEU A 246 18.22 4.53 -7.44
N HIS A 247 17.51 3.65 -8.13
CA HIS A 247 17.94 3.06 -9.38
C HIS A 247 18.17 4.10 -10.49
N TYR A 248 17.39 5.18 -10.49
CA TYR A 248 17.60 6.32 -11.39
C TYR A 248 18.54 7.39 -10.82
N GLY A 249 19.24 7.08 -9.72
CA GLY A 249 20.13 8.02 -9.02
C GLY A 249 19.40 9.06 -8.19
N HIS A 250 18.08 8.91 -7.99
CA HIS A 250 17.30 9.82 -7.16
C HIS A 250 17.42 9.46 -5.68
N TYR A 251 17.54 10.46 -4.82
CA TYR A 251 17.55 10.24 -3.37
C TYR A 251 17.07 11.45 -2.59
N PRO A 252 16.39 11.27 -1.44
CA PRO A 252 15.94 12.38 -0.63
C PRO A 252 17.11 13.02 0.15
N ARG A 253 17.09 14.35 0.30
CA ARG A 253 17.94 15.10 1.23
C ARG A 253 17.14 16.06 2.06
N ARG A 254 17.69 16.42 3.23
CA ARG A 254 17.12 17.45 4.11
C ARG A 254 17.85 18.77 3.93
N CYS A 255 17.11 19.86 3.73
CA CYS A 255 17.70 21.19 3.72
C CYS A 255 18.14 21.56 5.15
N PRO A 256 19.40 21.96 5.39
CA PRO A 256 19.87 22.33 6.72
C PRO A 256 19.23 23.62 7.24
N VAL A 257 18.67 24.46 6.35
CA VAL A 257 18.06 25.75 6.68
C VAL A 257 16.58 25.60 7.02
N CYS A 258 15.73 25.28 6.04
CA CYS A 258 14.28 25.19 6.27
C CYS A 258 13.82 23.81 6.79
N LYS A 259 14.73 22.85 6.92
CA LYS A 259 14.49 21.48 7.39
C LYS A 259 13.53 20.64 6.54
N ARG A 260 13.03 21.18 5.42
CA ARG A 260 12.23 20.43 4.43
C ARG A 260 13.08 19.46 3.65
N TYR A 261 12.46 18.38 3.21
CA TYR A 261 13.10 17.40 2.35
C TYR A 261 12.89 17.77 0.88
N PHE A 262 13.86 17.43 0.04
CA PHE A 262 13.79 17.56 -1.42
C PHE A 262 14.42 16.34 -2.10
N LEU A 263 14.01 16.05 -3.34
CA LEU A 263 14.52 14.94 -4.13
C LEU A 263 15.70 15.44 -4.97
N MET A 264 16.83 14.76 -4.86
CA MET A 264 17.92 14.91 -5.81
C MET A 264 17.54 14.09 -7.04
N GLU A 265 17.46 14.71 -8.22
CA GLU A 265 17.16 14.02 -9.50
C GLU A 265 18.40 13.98 -10.41
N ASP A 266 19.44 14.76 -10.09
CA ASP A 266 20.69 14.81 -10.81
C ASP A 266 21.89 14.91 -9.86
N ALA A 267 23.07 14.53 -10.36
CA ALA A 267 24.33 14.67 -9.62
C ALA A 267 24.78 16.14 -9.44
N ARG A 268 23.98 17.12 -9.90
CA ARG A 268 24.31 18.54 -9.75
C ARG A 268 24.13 18.95 -8.30
N ARG A 269 25.08 19.73 -7.78
CA ARG A 269 25.03 20.24 -6.40
C ARG A 269 23.92 21.29 -6.29
N GLN A 270 22.70 20.84 -5.99
CA GLN A 270 21.53 21.71 -5.84
C GLN A 270 21.69 22.65 -4.62
N GLN A 271 21.23 23.89 -4.80
CA GLN A 271 21.28 24.93 -3.78
C GLN A 271 20.23 24.67 -2.70
N TYR A 272 20.57 24.91 -1.44
CA TYR A 272 19.59 24.95 -0.35
C TYR A 272 18.55 26.06 -0.60
N CYS A 273 17.45 26.06 0.16
CA CYS A 273 16.37 27.03 -0.01
C CYS A 273 16.77 28.51 0.11
N ASN A 274 17.98 28.81 0.59
CA ASN A 274 18.59 30.13 0.67
C ASN A 274 19.65 30.41 -0.43
N GLY A 275 19.76 29.55 -1.45
CA GLY A 275 20.77 29.66 -2.50
C GLY A 275 22.18 29.18 -2.10
N TYR A 276 22.39 28.75 -0.85
CA TYR A 276 23.71 28.32 -0.38
C TYR A 276 24.02 26.89 -0.83
N ALA A 277 25.21 26.68 -1.40
CA ALA A 277 25.77 25.37 -1.72
C ALA A 277 27.16 25.27 -1.07
N PRO A 278 27.32 24.60 0.09
CA PRO A 278 28.58 24.57 0.84
C PRO A 278 29.71 23.91 0.06
N MET A 279 29.37 23.08 -0.93
CA MET A 279 30.32 22.50 -1.86
C MET A 279 30.52 23.40 -3.09
N LYS A 280 31.00 24.64 -2.90
CA LYS A 280 31.41 25.50 -4.02
C LYS A 280 32.77 25.05 -4.59
N LEU A 281 32.78 24.85 -5.92
CA LEU A 281 33.89 24.97 -6.87
C LEU A 281 35.11 24.04 -6.72
N THR A 282 35.07 22.86 -7.36
CA THR A 282 36.20 22.51 -8.23
C THR A 282 35.86 23.08 -9.60
N GLY A 283 36.64 24.07 -10.03
CA GLY A 283 36.39 24.82 -11.25
C GLY A 283 36.20 23.91 -12.45
N GLY A 284 35.02 24.00 -13.07
CA GLY A 284 34.86 23.54 -14.44
C GLY A 284 35.69 24.46 -15.33
N LYS A 285 36.81 23.91 -15.83
CA LYS A 285 37.24 24.19 -17.19
C LYS A 285 36.35 23.41 -18.14
#